data_AF-A0A8S2IB91-F1
#
_entry.id   AF-A0A8S2IB91-F1
#
_cell.length_a   1.000
_cell.length_b   1.000
_cell.length_c   1.000
_cell.angle_alpha   90.00
_cell.angle_beta   90.00
_cell.angle_gamma   90.00
#
_symmetry.space_group_name_H-M   'P 1'
#
loop_
_entity.id
_entity.type
_entity.pdbx_description
1 polymer ?
#
loop_
_entity_poly.entity_id
_entity_poly.type
_entity_poly.pdbx_seq_one_letter_code
_entity_poly.pdbx_strand_id
1 'polypeptide(L)'
;RLDYLKLRFRGPPGPRGARGEEGPQGLPGYIDCSSCISPEDGQSIQDLVDDMLNRVINKATKKLQDRLDTLKDDEFAQRVWKMYKEFYHKVYNSAEEEKQRFSKFIDNLKLIIRENFRFDEGVKTFKLSLNQYGDMDLSEFRSKLTGLLGSGIREKRHLRPKRFLFDSVKDKIKKKVNKKVHGNTNNEYTNYNSGGGGGSDAHSSSSSGGFFFSKKTKPRQKKPSRTSKASVDYRRYMNPIENQGQCGACYAFAVTASIEGTYSLKKGSSIRMSKQQLVDCSPNNGCNGGYLGATFSYIQQRSGLQSDSSYPYARRQQTCRLTQSKVGAISSYGNIQQGDEEALKQALVTYGPIAAAIHTTSDLQFYGPGKSTNTQNILDIPGCPKQVDHAITIVGYGTDNGRDYWLVRNSWGSNWGLDGYFKIARNKNNMCGIATYGYYSVI
;
A
#
# COMPACT_ATOMS: atom_id res chain seq x y z
N ARG A 1 -16.92 15.93 4.15
CA ARG A 1 -18.08 16.83 4.41
C ARG A 1 -17.65 18.28 4.66
N LEU A 2 -16.47 18.55 5.25
CA LEU A 2 -15.95 19.92 5.46
C LEU A 2 -15.67 20.70 4.16
N ASP A 3 -15.16 20.06 3.09
CA ASP A 3 -14.96 20.74 1.80
C ASP A 3 -16.26 21.03 1.01
N TYR A 4 -17.39 20.47 1.44
CA TYR A 4 -18.69 20.63 0.76
C TYR A 4 -19.54 21.78 1.33
N LEU A 5 -19.07 22.46 2.39
CA LEU A 5 -19.75 23.57 3.05
C LEU A 5 -19.31 24.96 2.55
N LYS A 6 -18.47 25.02 1.49
CA LYS A 6 -18.36 26.25 0.69
C LYS A 6 -19.71 26.49 0.01
N LEU A 7 -20.55 27.31 0.65
CA LEU A 7 -21.93 27.59 0.27
C LEU A 7 -22.05 27.90 -1.23
N ARG A 8 -22.79 27.06 -1.95
CA ARG A 8 -23.26 27.35 -3.32
C ARG A 8 -24.62 28.04 -3.21
N PHE A 9 -24.62 29.37 -3.19
CA PHE A 9 -25.87 30.12 -3.37
C PHE A 9 -26.14 30.31 -4.87
N ARG A 10 -27.29 29.83 -5.36
CA ARG A 10 -27.88 30.33 -6.61
C ARG A 10 -28.61 31.62 -6.26
N GLY A 11 -28.19 32.75 -6.83
CA GLY A 11 -28.90 34.02 -6.70
C GLY A 11 -30.31 33.96 -7.31
N PRO A 12 -31.24 34.82 -6.86
CA PRO A 12 -32.59 34.89 -7.41
C PRO A 12 -32.58 35.36 -8.88
N PRO A 13 -33.64 35.09 -9.66
CA PRO A 13 -33.76 35.61 -11.03
C PRO A 13 -33.79 37.14 -10.97
N GLY A 14 -32.87 37.80 -11.65
CA GLY A 14 -32.80 39.26 -11.68
C GLY A 14 -34.08 39.90 -12.27
N PRO A 15 -34.44 41.12 -11.85
CA PRO A 15 -35.60 41.83 -12.37
C PRO A 15 -35.41 42.17 -13.86
N ARG A 16 -36.50 42.04 -14.63
CA ARG A 16 -36.54 42.46 -16.05
C ARG A 16 -36.30 43.96 -16.14
N GLY A 17 -35.16 44.36 -16.69
CA GLY A 17 -34.92 45.75 -17.10
C GLY A 17 -33.58 46.32 -16.68
N ALA A 18 -32.47 45.78 -17.19
CA ALA A 18 -31.22 46.51 -17.31
C ALA A 18 -30.42 45.94 -18.50
N ARG A 19 -30.37 46.70 -19.61
CA ARG A 19 -29.27 46.63 -20.58
C ARG A 19 -28.03 47.15 -19.84
N GLY A 20 -26.83 46.60 -19.86
CA GLY A 20 -26.20 45.56 -20.63
C GLY A 20 -24.72 45.99 -20.71
N GLU A 21 -23.81 45.19 -20.18
CA GLU A 21 -22.43 45.12 -20.68
C GLU A 21 -22.04 43.64 -20.68
N GLU A 22 -21.78 43.13 -21.88
CA GLU A 22 -21.44 41.74 -22.15
C GLU A 22 -19.96 41.49 -21.85
N GLY A 23 -19.69 40.55 -20.92
CA GLY A 23 -18.39 39.90 -20.76
C GLY A 23 -18.46 38.43 -21.23
N PRO A 24 -17.38 37.88 -21.82
CA PRO A 24 -17.47 36.66 -22.63
C PRO A 24 -17.57 35.35 -21.80
N GLN A 25 -18.59 34.56 -22.13
CA GLN A 25 -18.69 33.10 -21.97
C GLN A 25 -18.73 32.50 -20.54
N GLY A 26 -19.93 32.50 -19.94
CA GLY A 26 -20.64 31.24 -19.72
C GLY A 26 -20.24 30.30 -18.56
N LEU A 27 -19.99 30.82 -17.35
CA LEU A 27 -20.18 30.11 -16.07
C LEU A 27 -20.70 31.13 -15.04
N PRO A 28 -21.63 30.78 -14.12
CA PRO A 28 -22.12 31.74 -13.12
C PRO A 28 -20.94 32.20 -12.26
N GLY A 29 -20.70 33.51 -12.21
CA GLY A 29 -19.65 34.11 -11.40
C GLY A 29 -19.77 33.65 -9.96
N TYR A 30 -18.67 33.13 -9.41
CA TYR A 30 -18.54 32.85 -7.99
C TYR A 30 -18.59 34.18 -7.23
N ILE A 31 -19.61 34.37 -6.41
CA ILE A 31 -19.63 35.48 -5.45
C ILE A 31 -18.74 35.06 -4.29
N ASP A 32 -17.59 35.71 -4.15
CA ASP A 32 -16.76 35.59 -2.96
C ASP A 32 -17.46 36.34 -1.81
N CYS A 33 -18.17 35.59 -0.97
CA CYS A 33 -18.93 36.13 0.14
C CYS A 33 -18.15 36.18 1.46
N SER A 34 -16.81 36.21 1.41
CA SER A 34 -15.95 36.42 2.59
C SER A 34 -16.22 37.74 3.35
N SER A 35 -16.87 38.70 2.71
CA SER A 35 -17.28 40.00 3.27
C SER A 35 -18.79 40.26 3.23
N CYS A 36 -19.60 39.25 2.88
CA CYS A 36 -21.04 39.42 2.81
C CYS A 36 -21.64 39.51 4.22
N ILE A 37 -22.61 40.41 4.37
CA ILE A 37 -23.33 40.64 5.62
C ILE A 37 -24.80 40.29 5.41
N SER A 38 -25.40 39.59 6.36
CA SER A 38 -26.83 39.27 6.35
C SER A 38 -27.65 40.56 6.41
N PRO A 39 -28.59 40.78 5.47
CA PRO A 39 -29.40 41.99 5.45
C PRO A 39 -30.47 42.05 6.56
N GLU A 40 -30.79 40.95 7.24
CA GLU A 40 -31.81 40.93 8.31
C GLU A 40 -31.24 41.32 9.68
N ASP A 41 -29.99 40.96 9.95
CA ASP A 41 -29.41 40.91 11.29
C ASP A 41 -27.95 41.41 11.35
N GLY A 42 -27.38 41.87 10.23
CA GLY A 42 -26.09 42.58 10.19
C GLY A 42 -24.87 41.70 10.51
N GLN A 43 -25.03 40.39 10.65
CA GLN A 43 -23.93 39.44 10.87
C GLN A 43 -23.20 39.08 9.59
N SER A 44 -21.88 38.92 9.68
CA SER A 44 -21.09 38.36 8.59
C SER A 44 -21.57 36.95 8.27
N ILE A 45 -21.69 36.63 6.98
CA ILE A 45 -21.99 35.26 6.52
C ILE A 45 -20.91 34.29 7.02
N GLN A 46 -19.65 34.75 7.20
CA GLN A 46 -18.58 33.93 7.77
C GLN A 46 -18.84 33.57 9.23
N ASP A 47 -19.30 34.53 10.05
CA ASP A 47 -19.62 34.29 11.46
C ASP A 47 -20.81 33.34 11.62
N LEU A 48 -21.81 33.45 10.75
CA LEU A 48 -22.95 32.53 10.69
C LEU A 48 -22.50 31.11 10.32
N VAL A 49 -21.60 30.97 9.34
CA VAL A 49 -21.01 29.68 8.96
C VAL A 49 -20.21 29.08 10.11
N ASP A 50 -19.41 29.88 10.80
CA ASP A 50 -18.59 29.44 11.93
C ASP A 50 -19.44 29.05 13.14
N ASP A 51 -20.52 29.79 13.46
CA ASP A 51 -21.49 29.41 14.49
C ASP A 51 -22.22 28.11 14.15
N MET A 52 -22.73 27.97 12.91
CA MET A 52 -23.35 26.73 12.45
C MET A 52 -22.37 25.55 12.53
N LEU A 53 -21.11 25.74 12.13
CA LEU A 53 -20.07 24.74 12.20
C LEU A 53 -19.79 24.34 13.66
N ASN A 54 -19.68 25.31 14.56
CA ASN A 54 -19.47 25.08 15.99
C ASN A 54 -20.64 24.32 16.62
N ARG A 55 -21.90 24.63 16.28
CA ARG A 55 -23.08 23.88 16.75
C ARG A 55 -23.05 22.42 16.29
N VAL A 56 -22.69 22.18 15.02
CA VAL A 56 -22.55 20.82 14.47
C VAL A 56 -21.42 20.05 15.17
N ILE A 57 -20.26 20.69 15.35
CA ILE A 57 -19.11 20.11 16.07
C ILE A 57 -19.51 19.77 17.50
N ASN A 58 -20.13 20.69 18.24
CA ASN A 58 -20.54 20.48 19.63
C ASN A 58 -21.54 19.33 19.77
N LYS A 59 -22.51 19.23 18.86
CA LYS A 59 -23.46 18.11 18.83
C LYS A 59 -22.78 16.77 18.56
N ALA A 60 -21.83 16.72 17.62
CA ALA A 60 -21.06 15.53 17.32
C ALA A 60 -20.17 15.13 18.51
N THR A 61 -19.47 16.08 19.13
CA THR A 61 -18.64 15.88 20.31
C THR A 61 -19.45 15.33 21.48
N LYS A 62 -20.64 15.89 21.75
CA LYS A 62 -21.53 15.38 22.79
C LYS A 62 -21.94 13.93 22.53
N LYS A 63 -22.36 13.58 21.30
CA LYS A 63 -22.73 12.21 20.92
C LYS A 63 -21.58 11.22 21.09
N LEU A 64 -20.35 11.62 20.79
CA LEU A 64 -19.17 10.79 21.05
C LEU A 64 -18.92 10.66 22.56
N GLN A 65 -19.02 11.75 23.30
CA GLN A 65 -18.81 11.77 24.74
C GLN A 65 -19.81 10.86 25.46
N ASP A 66 -21.10 10.94 25.11
CA ASP A 66 -22.15 10.06 25.64
C ASP A 66 -21.80 8.58 25.39
N ARG A 67 -21.33 8.21 24.18
CA ARG A 67 -20.87 6.84 23.88
C ARG A 67 -19.67 6.41 24.73
N LEU A 68 -18.73 7.32 24.98
CA LEU A 68 -17.56 7.02 25.80
C LEU A 68 -17.90 6.95 27.29
N ASP A 69 -18.86 7.76 27.75
CA ASP A 69 -19.31 7.79 29.14
C ASP A 69 -20.06 6.51 29.52
N THR A 70 -20.76 5.85 28.60
CA THR A 70 -21.32 4.51 28.86
C THR A 70 -20.28 3.45 29.21
N LEU A 71 -19.01 3.65 28.85
CA LEU A 71 -17.90 2.76 29.26
C LEU A 71 -17.29 3.12 30.62
N LYS A 72 -17.69 4.25 31.23
CA LYS A 72 -17.33 4.59 32.62
C LYS A 72 -18.21 3.88 33.63
N ASP A 73 -19.35 3.34 33.20
CA ASP A 73 -20.16 2.44 34.00
C ASP A 73 -19.42 1.09 34.15
N ASP A 74 -18.91 0.86 35.36
CA ASP A 74 -18.14 -0.34 35.70
C ASP A 74 -18.94 -1.63 35.45
N GLU A 75 -20.27 -1.62 35.60
CA GLU A 75 -21.10 -2.82 35.40
C GLU A 75 -21.18 -3.19 33.91
N PHE A 76 -21.45 -2.21 33.05
CA PHE A 76 -21.48 -2.43 31.61
C PHE A 76 -20.11 -2.84 31.06
N ALA A 77 -19.04 -2.16 31.48
CA ALA A 77 -17.67 -2.49 31.07
C ALA A 77 -17.28 -3.93 31.46
N GLN A 78 -17.63 -4.37 32.67
CA GLN A 78 -17.39 -5.74 33.13
C GLN A 78 -18.19 -6.78 32.34
N ARG A 79 -19.45 -6.49 31.99
CA ARG A 79 -20.25 -7.39 31.14
C ARG A 79 -19.64 -7.57 29.76
N VAL A 80 -19.23 -6.48 29.12
CA VAL A 80 -18.58 -6.52 27.80
C VAL A 80 -17.24 -7.28 27.87
N TRP A 81 -16.47 -7.08 28.94
CA TRP A 81 -15.25 -7.85 29.20
C TRP A 81 -15.49 -9.34 29.35
N LYS A 82 -16.50 -9.74 30.12
CA LYS A 82 -16.87 -11.14 30.28
C LYS A 82 -17.19 -11.79 28.93
N MET A 83 -18.02 -11.13 28.12
CA MET A 83 -18.35 -11.59 26.76
C MET A 83 -17.10 -11.69 25.87
N TYR A 84 -16.19 -10.72 25.95
CA TYR A 84 -14.93 -10.75 25.20
C TYR A 84 -14.07 -11.97 25.58
N LYS A 85 -13.91 -12.22 26.88
CA LYS A 85 -13.13 -13.38 27.37
C LYS A 85 -13.74 -14.70 26.93
N GLU A 86 -15.07 -14.84 27.02
CA GLU A 86 -15.79 -16.03 26.59
C GLU A 86 -15.64 -16.27 25.08
N PHE A 87 -15.84 -15.22 24.27
CA PHE A 87 -15.79 -15.32 22.80
C PHE A 87 -14.38 -15.64 22.26
N TYR A 88 -13.33 -15.05 22.85
CA TYR A 88 -11.94 -15.27 22.43
C TYR A 88 -11.18 -16.28 23.29
N HIS A 89 -11.88 -16.98 24.19
CA HIS A 89 -11.31 -17.98 25.10
C HIS A 89 -10.08 -17.45 25.88
N LYS A 90 -10.21 -16.25 26.45
CA LYS A 90 -9.12 -15.60 27.19
C LYS A 90 -8.97 -16.18 28.58
N VAL A 91 -7.74 -16.54 28.93
CA VAL A 91 -7.33 -17.03 30.24
C VAL A 91 -6.09 -16.26 30.67
N TYR A 92 -6.05 -15.83 31.93
CA TYR A 92 -4.95 -15.06 32.52
C TYR A 92 -4.39 -15.80 33.74
N ASN A 93 -3.10 -15.62 34.01
CA ASN A 93 -2.40 -16.40 35.05
C ASN A 93 -2.67 -15.87 36.46
N SER A 94 -3.10 -14.61 36.59
CA SER A 94 -3.39 -13.97 37.86
C SER A 94 -4.46 -12.90 37.73
N ALA A 95 -5.09 -12.55 38.86
CA ALA A 95 -6.04 -11.45 38.93
C ALA A 95 -5.38 -10.09 38.57
N GLU A 96 -4.09 -9.93 38.88
CA GLU A 96 -3.33 -8.73 38.53
C GLU A 96 -3.10 -8.64 37.01
N GLU A 97 -2.74 -9.75 36.35
CA GLU A 97 -2.68 -9.80 34.90
C GLU A 97 -4.06 -9.47 34.28
N GLU A 98 -5.13 -10.08 34.80
CA GLU A 98 -6.48 -9.82 34.31
C GLU A 98 -6.87 -8.34 34.43
N LYS A 99 -6.55 -7.69 35.55
CA LYS A 99 -6.81 -6.26 35.75
C LYS A 99 -6.09 -5.40 34.72
N GLN A 100 -4.82 -5.70 34.44
CA GLN A 100 -4.04 -5.00 33.42
C GLN A 100 -4.60 -5.23 32.01
N ARG A 101 -5.01 -6.46 31.71
CA ARG A 101 -5.63 -6.84 30.43
C ARG A 101 -6.96 -6.15 30.21
N PHE A 102 -7.78 -6.05 31.25
CA PHE A 102 -9.04 -5.32 31.24
C PHE A 102 -8.83 -3.82 31.00
N SER A 103 -7.83 -3.21 31.63
CA SER A 103 -7.48 -1.80 31.38
C SER A 103 -7.14 -1.55 29.91
N LYS A 104 -6.22 -2.35 29.34
CA LYS A 104 -5.86 -2.28 27.90
C LYS A 104 -7.06 -2.50 27.00
N PHE A 105 -7.93 -3.44 27.37
CA PHE A 105 -9.18 -3.72 26.65
C PHE A 105 -10.09 -2.51 26.57
N ILE A 106 -10.29 -1.81 27.68
CA ILE A 106 -11.11 -0.60 27.72
C ILE A 106 -10.50 0.52 26.87
N ASP A 107 -9.18 0.71 26.93
CA ASP A 107 -8.50 1.72 26.12
C ASP A 107 -8.62 1.46 24.62
N ASN A 108 -8.46 0.20 24.21
CA ASN A 108 -8.65 -0.21 22.81
C ASN A 108 -10.11 -0.11 22.38
N LEU A 109 -11.07 -0.42 23.27
CA LEU A 109 -12.50 -0.26 22.96
C LEU A 109 -12.86 1.22 22.75
N LYS A 110 -12.33 2.12 23.58
CA LYS A 110 -12.47 3.58 23.41
C LYS A 110 -11.89 4.05 22.07
N LEU A 111 -10.71 3.53 21.69
CA LEU A 111 -10.11 3.80 20.37
C LEU A 111 -11.06 3.37 19.24
N ILE A 112 -11.56 2.13 19.27
CA ILE A 112 -12.47 1.59 18.25
C ILE A 112 -13.74 2.45 18.15
N ILE A 113 -14.36 2.82 19.26
CA ILE A 113 -15.56 3.66 19.28
C ILE A 113 -15.27 5.03 18.66
N ARG A 114 -14.17 5.68 19.05
CA ARG A 114 -13.77 6.99 18.53
C ARG A 114 -13.54 6.94 17.02
N GLU A 115 -12.80 5.95 16.54
CA GLU A 115 -12.47 5.83 15.13
C GLU A 115 -13.68 5.43 14.27
N ASN A 116 -14.56 4.58 14.79
CA ASN A 116 -15.82 4.26 14.13
C ASN A 116 -16.80 5.44 14.11
N PHE A 117 -16.78 6.30 15.13
CA PHE A 117 -17.51 7.57 15.08
C PHE A 117 -16.99 8.47 13.95
N ARG A 118 -15.66 8.57 13.79
CA ARG A 118 -15.05 9.31 12.66
C ARG A 118 -15.44 8.72 11.30
N PHE A 119 -15.63 7.40 11.21
CA PHE A 119 -16.19 6.77 10.01
C PHE A 119 -17.65 7.18 9.79
N ASP A 120 -18.50 7.10 10.83
CA ASP A 120 -19.92 7.43 10.73
C ASP A 120 -20.13 8.92 10.31
N GLU A 121 -19.21 9.81 10.69
CA GLU A 121 -19.17 11.22 10.26
C GLU A 121 -18.51 11.44 8.88
N GLY A 122 -18.03 10.39 8.22
CA GLY A 122 -17.43 10.43 6.88
C GLY A 122 -16.03 11.05 6.83
N VAL A 123 -15.35 11.18 7.97
CA VAL A 123 -13.96 11.64 8.09
C VAL A 123 -13.00 10.50 7.76
N LYS A 124 -13.33 9.29 8.21
CA LYS A 124 -12.55 8.08 8.01
C LYS A 124 -13.21 7.16 7.00
N THR A 125 -12.40 6.41 6.27
CA THR A 125 -12.87 5.58 5.14
C THR A 125 -13.10 4.13 5.51
N PHE A 126 -12.67 3.70 6.69
CA PHE A 126 -12.71 2.31 7.15
C PHE A 126 -13.19 2.20 8.60
N LYS A 127 -13.70 1.03 8.97
CA LYS A 127 -14.10 0.72 10.35
C LYS A 127 -13.04 -0.12 11.05
N LEU A 128 -13.06 -0.02 12.37
CA LEU A 128 -12.35 -0.91 13.28
C LEU A 128 -13.33 -1.88 13.92
N SER A 129 -12.83 -3.07 14.25
CA SER A 129 -13.56 -4.11 14.95
C SER A 129 -12.74 -4.62 16.11
N LEU A 130 -13.42 -4.87 17.23
CA LEU A 130 -12.83 -5.62 18.32
C LEU A 130 -12.51 -7.04 17.85
N ASN A 131 -11.27 -7.48 18.06
CA ASN A 131 -10.77 -8.78 17.65
C ASN A 131 -10.01 -9.45 18.81
N GLN A 132 -9.37 -10.59 18.56
CA GLN A 132 -8.65 -11.38 19.58
C GLN A 132 -7.47 -10.63 20.25
N TYR A 133 -7.11 -9.43 19.77
CA TYR A 133 -6.02 -8.61 20.29
C TYR A 133 -6.53 -7.39 21.08
N GLY A 134 -7.82 -7.36 21.45
CA GLY A 134 -8.43 -6.27 22.20
C GLY A 134 -7.76 -5.98 23.54
N ASP A 135 -7.15 -6.98 24.18
CA ASP A 135 -6.44 -6.92 25.47
C ASP A 135 -4.93 -6.67 25.35
N MET A 136 -4.44 -6.22 24.18
CA MET A 136 -3.04 -5.89 23.92
C MET A 136 -2.91 -4.44 23.43
N ASP A 137 -1.99 -3.68 24.03
CA ASP A 137 -1.59 -2.39 23.47
C ASP A 137 -0.75 -2.57 22.19
N LEU A 138 -0.57 -1.49 21.43
CA LEU A 138 0.14 -1.56 20.14
C LEU A 138 1.61 -1.98 20.28
N SER A 139 2.27 -1.65 21.40
CA SER A 139 3.67 -2.00 21.63
C SER A 139 3.83 -3.50 21.88
N GLU A 140 2.99 -4.04 22.77
CA GLU A 140 2.88 -5.47 23.01
C GLU A 140 2.48 -6.22 21.74
N PHE A 141 1.52 -5.68 20.98
CA PHE A 141 1.06 -6.26 19.73
C PHE A 141 2.20 -6.36 18.71
N ARG A 142 2.94 -5.28 18.46
CA ARG A 142 4.11 -5.30 17.56
C ARG A 142 5.15 -6.31 18.04
N SER A 143 5.52 -6.27 19.31
CA SER A 143 6.54 -7.16 19.89
C SER A 143 6.20 -8.64 19.72
N LYS A 144 4.93 -9.03 19.85
CA LYS A 144 4.51 -10.44 19.83
C LYS A 144 4.03 -10.94 18.46
N LEU A 145 3.46 -10.07 17.63
CA LEU A 145 2.75 -10.45 16.38
C LEU A 145 3.44 -9.94 15.11
N THR A 146 4.52 -9.17 15.24
CA THR A 146 5.38 -8.79 14.11
C THR A 146 6.80 -9.30 14.34
N GLY A 147 7.67 -9.09 13.38
CA GLY A 147 9.03 -9.64 13.41
C GLY A 147 9.82 -9.36 12.15
N LEU A 148 9.45 -8.33 11.39
CA LEU A 148 10.31 -7.85 10.34
C LEU A 148 11.38 -6.98 10.99
N LEU A 149 12.62 -7.42 10.88
CA LEU A 149 13.76 -6.60 11.26
C LEU A 149 14.00 -5.60 10.11
N GLY A 150 14.31 -4.33 10.44
CA GLY A 150 14.57 -3.25 9.46
C GLY A 150 15.74 -3.56 8.51
N SER A 151 16.36 -2.60 7.82
CA SER A 151 17.54 -2.95 6.99
C SER A 151 18.82 -3.12 7.85
N GLY A 152 18.93 -4.22 8.60
CA GLY A 152 20.12 -4.57 9.37
C GLY A 152 21.23 -5.22 8.53
N ILE A 153 20.90 -5.71 7.33
CA ILE A 153 21.90 -6.14 6.36
C ILE A 153 22.13 -4.96 5.41
N ARG A 154 23.30 -4.31 5.52
CA ARG A 154 23.91 -3.64 4.36
C ARG A 154 23.89 -4.68 3.24
N GLU A 155 22.92 -4.60 2.33
CA GLU A 155 22.89 -5.42 1.12
C GLU A 155 24.28 -5.30 0.50
N LYS A 156 25.12 -6.34 0.69
CA LYS A 156 26.38 -6.43 -0.05
C LYS A 156 25.96 -6.28 -1.50
N ARG A 157 26.56 -5.32 -2.22
CA ARG A 157 26.21 -4.86 -3.58
C ARG A 157 26.29 -5.95 -4.67
N HIS A 158 26.07 -7.22 -4.37
CA HIS A 158 26.40 -8.38 -5.20
C HIS A 158 25.21 -9.30 -5.53
N LEU A 159 23.99 -8.97 -5.14
CA LEU A 159 22.80 -9.55 -5.74
C LEU A 159 21.96 -8.43 -6.33
N ARG A 160 22.49 -7.75 -7.35
CA ARG A 160 21.65 -6.96 -8.25
C ARG A 160 20.70 -7.95 -8.93
N PRO A 161 19.37 -7.83 -8.76
CA PRO A 161 18.44 -8.58 -9.60
C PRO A 161 18.81 -8.33 -11.07
N LYS A 162 18.74 -9.35 -11.92
CA LYS A 162 18.84 -9.14 -13.38
C LYS A 162 17.82 -8.04 -13.71
N ARG A 163 18.35 -6.88 -14.13
CA ARG A 163 17.64 -5.62 -14.39
C ARG A 163 16.18 -5.87 -14.74
N PHE A 164 15.27 -5.26 -13.99
CA PHE A 164 13.86 -5.22 -14.32
C PHE A 164 13.74 -4.89 -15.82
N LEU A 165 12.93 -5.65 -16.57
CA LEU A 165 12.83 -5.48 -18.02
C LEU A 165 12.52 -4.01 -18.38
N PHE A 166 11.78 -3.33 -17.50
CA PHE A 166 11.45 -1.91 -17.61
C PHE A 166 12.60 -0.95 -17.29
N ASP A 167 13.50 -1.24 -16.35
CA ASP A 167 14.70 -0.41 -16.15
C ASP A 167 15.57 -0.45 -17.40
N SER A 168 15.70 -1.63 -18.02
CA SER A 168 16.37 -1.79 -19.31
C SER A 168 15.68 -1.00 -20.43
N VAL A 169 14.34 -0.94 -20.44
CA VAL A 169 13.56 -0.17 -21.44
C VAL A 169 13.62 1.34 -21.16
N LYS A 170 13.48 1.78 -19.91
CA LYS A 170 13.55 3.17 -19.46
C LYS A 170 14.96 3.73 -19.67
N ASP A 171 15.99 2.95 -19.40
CA ASP A 171 17.38 3.29 -19.71
C ASP A 171 17.64 3.33 -21.22
N LYS A 172 17.06 2.41 -22.00
CA LYS A 172 17.12 2.46 -23.47
C LYS A 172 16.38 3.68 -24.03
N ILE A 173 15.25 4.06 -23.45
CA ILE A 173 14.51 5.27 -23.83
C ILE A 173 15.30 6.51 -23.43
N LYS A 174 15.82 6.60 -22.19
CA LYS A 174 16.69 7.70 -21.75
C LYS A 174 17.94 7.83 -22.61
N LYS A 175 18.61 6.72 -22.94
CA LYS A 175 19.75 6.72 -23.88
C LYS A 175 19.34 7.18 -25.28
N LYS A 176 18.18 6.76 -25.79
CA LYS A 176 17.66 7.25 -27.08
C LYS A 176 17.28 8.72 -27.06
N VAL A 177 16.69 9.22 -25.96
CA VAL A 177 16.33 10.62 -25.77
C VAL A 177 17.59 11.47 -25.64
N ASN A 178 18.55 11.09 -24.79
CA ASN A 178 19.81 11.82 -24.64
C ASN A 178 20.63 11.82 -25.93
N LYS A 179 20.64 10.71 -26.69
CA LYS A 179 21.27 10.65 -28.02
C LYS A 179 20.56 11.55 -29.06
N LYS A 180 19.28 11.84 -28.88
CA LYS A 180 18.51 12.77 -29.71
C LYS A 180 18.71 14.24 -29.30
N VAL A 181 18.92 14.50 -28.02
CA VAL A 181 19.20 15.84 -27.46
C VAL A 181 20.64 16.27 -27.74
N HIS A 182 21.62 15.35 -27.65
CA HIS A 182 23.05 15.65 -27.89
C HIS A 182 23.50 15.33 -29.32
N GLY A 183 22.65 14.70 -30.13
CA GLY A 183 22.91 14.46 -31.55
C GLY A 183 22.45 15.59 -32.47
N ASN A 184 21.93 16.68 -31.90
CA ASN A 184 21.36 17.80 -32.65
C ASN A 184 21.99 19.16 -32.30
N THR A 185 23.13 19.15 -31.61
CA THR A 185 23.97 20.33 -31.36
C THR A 185 25.30 20.12 -32.06
N ASN A 186 25.30 20.27 -33.39
CA ASN A 186 26.46 20.61 -34.19
C ASN A 186 25.92 21.22 -35.48
N ASN A 187 25.46 22.46 -35.38
CA ASN A 187 25.54 23.41 -36.48
C ASN A 187 25.87 24.79 -35.88
N GLU A 188 27.04 25.27 -36.31
CA GLU A 188 27.40 26.67 -36.55
C GLU A 188 27.27 27.67 -35.39
N TYR A 189 28.42 27.97 -34.79
CA TYR A 189 28.76 29.36 -34.47
C TYR A 189 30.11 29.70 -35.08
N THR A 190 30.04 30.60 -36.06
CA THR A 190 31.12 31.31 -36.73
C THR A 190 31.96 32.11 -35.75
N ASN A 191 33.29 32.09 -35.91
CA ASN A 191 34.19 33.11 -35.37
C ASN A 191 35.11 33.62 -36.49
N TYR A 192 34.99 34.92 -36.77
CA TYR A 192 35.96 35.75 -37.48
C TYR A 192 37.28 35.78 -36.68
N ASN A 193 38.44 35.53 -37.28
CA ASN A 193 39.25 36.54 -37.96
C ASN A 193 40.65 36.03 -38.35
N SER A 194 41.16 36.57 -39.46
CA SER A 194 42.57 36.79 -39.82
C SER A 194 43.43 35.63 -40.35
N GLY A 195 43.80 35.72 -41.65
CA GLY A 195 45.01 35.07 -42.17
C GLY A 195 45.03 34.76 -43.67
N GLY A 196 45.39 35.77 -44.48
CA GLY A 196 46.16 35.75 -45.75
C GLY A 196 46.11 34.57 -46.74
N GLY A 197 46.04 34.92 -48.04
CA GLY A 197 46.73 34.18 -49.10
C GLY A 197 45.90 33.95 -50.37
N GLY A 198 46.29 34.62 -51.46
CA GLY A 198 45.60 34.62 -52.75
C GLY A 198 45.61 33.30 -53.54
N GLY A 199 44.91 33.30 -54.68
CA GLY A 199 45.24 32.46 -55.83
C GLY A 199 44.08 31.70 -56.49
N SER A 200 43.46 32.34 -57.49
CA SER A 200 43.18 31.82 -58.85
C SER A 200 42.52 30.46 -59.11
N ASP A 201 41.43 30.54 -59.92
CA ASP A 201 41.03 29.65 -61.02
C ASP A 201 40.60 28.20 -60.69
N ALA A 202 39.79 27.47 -61.46
CA ALA A 202 38.74 27.64 -62.47
C ALA A 202 38.36 26.19 -62.87
N HIS A 203 37.16 25.98 -63.45
CA HIS A 203 36.73 24.75 -64.15
C HIS A 203 36.50 23.46 -63.33
N SER A 204 35.63 22.51 -63.70
CA SER A 204 34.44 22.49 -64.55
C SER A 204 33.73 21.14 -64.35
N SER A 205 32.43 21.11 -64.70
CA SER A 205 31.72 20.05 -65.42
C SER A 205 31.59 18.60 -64.90
N SER A 206 30.31 18.18 -64.96
CA SER A 206 29.82 16.85 -65.39
C SER A 206 29.87 15.71 -64.36
N SER A 207 28.94 14.76 -64.31
CA SER A 207 27.64 14.56 -64.95
C SER A 207 27.04 13.28 -64.34
N SER A 208 25.71 13.24 -64.26
CA SER A 208 24.85 12.06 -64.45
C SER A 208 25.13 10.76 -63.66
N GLY A 209 24.16 10.40 -62.81
CA GLY A 209 24.02 9.05 -62.27
C GLY A 209 22.71 8.90 -61.51
N GLY A 210 21.59 8.90 -62.23
CA GLY A 210 20.28 8.63 -61.65
C GLY A 210 20.15 7.16 -61.22
N PHE A 211 19.75 6.93 -59.96
CA PHE A 211 19.15 5.67 -59.53
C PHE A 211 17.94 5.95 -58.65
N PHE A 212 16.78 5.60 -59.19
CA PHE A 212 15.50 5.54 -58.49
C PHE A 212 15.58 4.54 -57.33
N PHE A 213 15.41 5.02 -56.10
CA PHE A 213 15.06 4.16 -54.96
C PHE A 213 13.64 4.47 -54.48
N SER A 214 12.79 3.49 -54.73
CA SER A 214 11.43 3.33 -54.21
C SER A 214 11.33 3.71 -52.72
N LYS A 215 10.44 4.67 -52.41
CA LYS A 215 10.02 4.98 -51.03
C LYS A 215 9.30 3.76 -50.45
N LYS A 216 10.06 2.84 -49.84
CA LYS A 216 9.49 1.85 -48.92
C LYS A 216 8.89 2.61 -47.73
N THR A 217 7.56 2.69 -47.72
CA THR A 217 6.76 3.08 -46.57
C THR A 217 7.20 2.29 -45.35
N LYS A 218 7.75 2.98 -44.35
CA LYS A 218 8.10 2.37 -43.06
C LYS A 218 6.86 1.69 -42.47
N PRO A 219 6.95 0.44 -41.98
CA PRO A 219 5.84 -0.15 -41.25
C PRO A 219 5.58 0.72 -40.03
N ARG A 220 4.33 1.21 -39.92
CA ARG A 220 3.84 1.93 -38.75
C ARG A 220 3.99 0.98 -37.57
N GLN A 221 5.02 1.18 -36.74
CA GLN A 221 5.19 0.42 -35.51
C GLN A 221 3.95 0.65 -34.65
N LYS A 222 3.05 -0.34 -34.62
CA LYS A 222 2.01 -0.41 -33.59
C LYS A 222 2.75 -0.44 -32.26
N LYS A 223 2.76 0.68 -31.54
CA LYS A 223 3.13 0.71 -30.12
C LYS A 223 2.30 -0.39 -29.45
N PRO A 224 2.90 -1.32 -28.68
CA PRO A 224 2.11 -2.25 -27.91
C PRO A 224 1.36 -1.44 -26.85
N SER A 225 0.08 -1.22 -27.08
CA SER A 225 -0.86 -0.83 -26.04
C SER A 225 -0.96 -2.01 -25.08
N ARG A 226 -0.04 -2.09 -24.12
CA ARG A 226 -0.22 -2.95 -22.94
C ARG A 226 -1.23 -2.23 -22.08
N THR A 227 -2.50 -2.55 -22.28
CA THR A 227 -3.55 -2.29 -21.28
C THR A 227 -3.08 -2.90 -19.96
N SER A 228 -2.60 -2.08 -19.03
CA SER A 228 -2.40 -2.52 -17.66
C SER A 228 -3.77 -2.98 -17.16
N LYS A 229 -3.85 -4.19 -16.57
CA LYS A 229 -5.12 -4.68 -16.02
C LYS A 229 -5.63 -3.65 -15.01
N ALA A 230 -6.92 -3.29 -15.08
CA ALA A 230 -7.50 -2.31 -14.17
C ALA A 230 -7.47 -2.78 -12.71
N SER A 231 -7.61 -4.10 -12.50
CA SER A 231 -7.50 -4.77 -11.21
C SER A 231 -6.89 -6.16 -11.35
N VAL A 232 -6.36 -6.67 -10.25
CA VAL A 232 -5.86 -8.04 -10.11
C VAL A 232 -6.23 -8.57 -8.73
N ASP A 233 -6.69 -9.82 -8.66
CA ASP A 233 -6.95 -10.53 -7.42
C ASP A 233 -6.49 -11.98 -7.55
N TYR A 234 -5.45 -12.34 -6.79
CA TYR A 234 -4.88 -13.69 -6.79
C TYR A 234 -5.39 -14.58 -5.66
N ARG A 235 -6.41 -14.18 -4.88
CA ARG A 235 -6.90 -14.98 -3.73
C ARG A 235 -7.22 -16.43 -4.09
N ARG A 236 -7.75 -16.69 -5.28
CA ARG A 236 -8.05 -18.05 -5.77
C ARG A 236 -6.82 -18.98 -5.91
N TYR A 237 -5.61 -18.41 -5.95
CA TYR A 237 -4.35 -19.16 -6.03
C TYR A 237 -3.64 -19.28 -4.67
N MET A 238 -4.14 -18.59 -3.64
CA MET A 238 -3.53 -18.59 -2.32
C MET A 238 -4.03 -19.79 -1.51
N ASN A 239 -3.15 -20.37 -0.69
CA ASN A 239 -3.55 -21.30 0.35
C ASN A 239 -4.49 -20.65 1.39
N PRO A 240 -5.24 -21.42 2.21
CA PRO A 240 -6.01 -20.90 3.33
C PRO A 240 -5.18 -19.99 4.25
N ILE A 241 -5.81 -19.00 4.87
CA ILE A 241 -5.13 -18.10 5.82
C ILE A 241 -4.58 -18.89 7.01
N GLU A 242 -3.41 -18.46 7.49
CA GLU A 242 -2.72 -19.08 8.61
C GLU A 242 -2.49 -18.07 9.74
N ASN A 243 -2.07 -18.58 10.90
CA ASN A 243 -1.84 -17.77 12.09
C ASN A 243 -0.45 -18.04 12.67
N GLN A 244 0.42 -17.03 12.65
CA GLN A 244 1.78 -17.09 13.19
C GLN A 244 1.80 -17.22 14.73
N GLY A 245 0.73 -16.79 15.42
CA GLY A 245 0.70 -16.75 16.88
C GLY A 245 1.73 -15.78 17.46
N GLN A 246 2.11 -15.97 18.73
CA GLN A 246 3.07 -15.11 19.44
C GLN A 246 4.53 -15.48 19.10
N CYS A 247 4.85 -15.40 17.81
CA CYS A 247 6.19 -15.63 17.27
C CYS A 247 6.38 -14.63 16.13
N GLY A 248 7.50 -13.90 16.12
CA GLY A 248 7.85 -12.91 15.10
C GLY A 248 8.25 -13.52 13.76
N ALA A 249 7.48 -14.49 13.28
CA ALA A 249 7.73 -15.24 12.04
C ALA A 249 7.05 -14.63 10.81
N CYS A 250 6.51 -13.41 10.88
CA CYS A 250 5.80 -12.78 9.75
C CYS A 250 6.62 -12.80 8.45
N TYR A 251 7.95 -12.67 8.53
CA TYR A 251 8.86 -12.79 7.37
C TYR A 251 8.73 -14.15 6.67
N ALA A 252 8.65 -15.25 7.44
CA ALA A 252 8.53 -16.59 6.92
C ALA A 252 7.17 -16.79 6.24
N PHE A 253 6.09 -16.31 6.86
CA PHE A 253 4.74 -16.38 6.30
C PHE A 253 4.59 -15.55 5.03
N ALA A 254 5.09 -14.32 5.02
CA ALA A 254 4.99 -13.42 3.86
C ALA A 254 5.71 -13.98 2.62
N VAL A 255 6.93 -14.50 2.82
CA VAL A 255 7.76 -15.05 1.75
C VAL A 255 7.20 -16.37 1.23
N THR A 256 6.83 -17.30 2.12
CA THR A 256 6.24 -18.58 1.69
C THR A 256 4.91 -18.36 0.97
N ALA A 257 4.02 -17.52 1.49
CA ALA A 257 2.75 -17.22 0.82
C ALA A 257 2.95 -16.58 -0.57
N SER A 258 3.95 -15.71 -0.75
CA SER A 258 4.30 -15.14 -2.06
C SER A 258 4.74 -16.22 -3.05
N ILE A 259 5.59 -17.15 -2.63
CA ILE A 259 6.09 -18.25 -3.47
C ILE A 259 4.97 -19.25 -3.77
N GLU A 260 4.25 -19.71 -2.75
CA GLU A 260 3.14 -20.67 -2.90
C GLU A 260 2.05 -20.16 -3.84
N GLY A 261 1.62 -18.91 -3.65
CA GLY A 261 0.62 -18.28 -4.53
C GLY A 261 1.12 -18.12 -5.95
N THR A 262 2.41 -17.79 -6.13
CA THR A 262 3.03 -17.71 -7.46
C THR A 262 3.16 -19.09 -8.11
N TYR A 263 3.50 -20.12 -7.35
CA TYR A 263 3.61 -21.50 -7.82
C TYR A 263 2.25 -22.01 -8.30
N SER A 264 1.20 -21.84 -7.49
CA SER A 264 -0.18 -22.15 -7.86
C SER A 264 -0.63 -21.41 -9.12
N LEU A 265 -0.35 -20.10 -9.20
CA LEU A 265 -0.65 -19.27 -10.37
C LEU A 265 0.03 -19.77 -11.67
N LYS A 266 1.28 -20.22 -11.60
CA LYS A 266 2.10 -20.56 -12.78
C LYS A 266 2.08 -22.03 -13.16
N LYS A 267 1.97 -22.92 -12.18
CA LYS A 267 2.05 -24.37 -12.36
C LYS A 267 0.70 -25.07 -12.21
N GLY A 268 -0.33 -24.36 -11.74
CA GLY A 268 -1.67 -24.92 -11.54
C GLY A 268 -1.78 -25.93 -10.38
N SER A 269 -0.73 -26.08 -9.57
CA SER A 269 -0.69 -26.97 -8.40
C SER A 269 -0.41 -26.18 -7.13
N SER A 270 -1.12 -26.51 -6.06
CA SER A 270 -0.86 -25.90 -4.75
C SER A 270 0.24 -26.66 -4.01
N ILE A 271 1.12 -25.91 -3.35
CA ILE A 271 2.15 -26.43 -2.46
C ILE A 271 2.02 -25.73 -1.11
N ARG A 272 2.45 -26.38 -0.03
CA ARG A 272 2.54 -25.79 1.31
C ARG A 272 3.97 -25.93 1.83
N MET A 273 4.68 -24.81 1.94
CA MET A 273 6.06 -24.74 2.38
C MET A 273 6.14 -24.64 3.90
N SER A 274 7.17 -25.21 4.52
CA SER A 274 7.37 -25.16 5.96
C SER A 274 7.87 -23.79 6.40
N LYS A 275 7.03 -23.05 7.14
CA LYS A 275 7.44 -21.83 7.84
C LYS A 275 8.38 -22.18 9.01
N GLN A 276 8.20 -23.34 9.63
CA GLN A 276 9.03 -23.80 10.74
C GLN A 276 10.49 -23.99 10.33
N GLN A 277 10.74 -24.55 9.14
CA GLN A 277 12.11 -24.66 8.63
C GLN A 277 12.78 -23.29 8.51
N LEU A 278 12.04 -22.25 8.11
CA LEU A 278 12.60 -20.89 8.06
C LEU A 278 12.90 -20.35 9.46
N VAL A 279 12.03 -20.62 10.43
CA VAL A 279 12.23 -20.22 11.83
C VAL A 279 13.44 -20.92 12.45
N ASP A 280 13.63 -22.21 12.17
CA ASP A 280 14.67 -23.01 12.84
C ASP A 280 16.02 -23.00 12.13
N CYS A 281 16.03 -22.91 10.80
CA CYS A 281 17.20 -23.22 9.98
C CYS A 281 17.71 -22.07 9.11
N SER A 282 16.92 -21.00 8.92
CA SER A 282 17.37 -19.86 8.11
C SER A 282 18.33 -18.97 8.91
N PRO A 283 19.13 -18.11 8.27
CA PRO A 283 20.02 -17.18 8.98
C PRO A 283 19.27 -16.03 9.67
N ASN A 284 17.95 -16.11 9.81
CA ASN A 284 17.13 -15.17 10.57
C ASN A 284 17.12 -15.56 12.06
N ASN A 285 16.53 -14.69 12.89
CA ASN A 285 16.54 -14.84 14.35
C ASN A 285 15.31 -15.62 14.86
N GLY A 286 14.84 -16.61 14.11
CA GLY A 286 13.68 -17.42 14.47
C GLY A 286 12.44 -16.60 14.79
N CYS A 287 11.92 -16.72 16.02
CA CYS A 287 10.77 -15.95 16.50
C CYS A 287 11.11 -14.51 16.93
N ASN A 288 12.39 -14.15 17.02
CA ASN A 288 12.83 -12.77 17.30
C ASN A 288 12.92 -11.92 16.02
N GLY A 289 12.50 -12.47 14.88
CA GLY A 289 12.35 -11.74 13.62
C GLY A 289 13.32 -12.14 12.53
N GLY A 290 13.12 -11.56 11.35
CA GLY A 290 13.90 -11.85 10.15
C GLY A 290 13.74 -10.81 9.05
N TYR A 291 14.45 -11.01 7.94
CA TYR A 291 14.50 -10.12 6.79
C TYR A 291 14.01 -10.84 5.54
N LEU A 292 13.12 -10.21 4.75
CA LEU A 292 12.56 -10.81 3.53
C LEU A 292 13.64 -11.32 2.57
N GLY A 293 14.66 -10.49 2.28
CA GLY A 293 15.73 -10.84 1.35
C GLY A 293 16.59 -12.03 1.82
N ALA A 294 16.88 -12.11 3.12
CA ALA A 294 17.61 -13.24 3.70
C ALA A 294 16.81 -14.55 3.59
N THR A 295 15.49 -14.48 3.80
CA THR A 295 14.57 -15.60 3.65
C THR A 295 14.50 -16.10 2.20
N PHE A 296 14.35 -15.21 1.21
CA PHE A 296 14.40 -15.60 -0.21
C PHE A 296 15.76 -16.21 -0.59
N SER A 297 16.85 -15.61 -0.14
CA SER A 297 18.21 -16.12 -0.38
C SER A 297 18.39 -17.54 0.15
N TYR A 298 17.92 -17.81 1.37
CA TYR A 298 17.94 -19.14 1.96
C TYR A 298 17.14 -20.15 1.12
N ILE A 299 15.91 -19.81 0.71
CA ILE A 299 15.06 -20.70 -0.10
C ILE A 299 15.71 -21.02 -1.44
N GLN A 300 16.29 -20.02 -2.12
CA GLN A 300 17.00 -20.23 -3.38
C GLN A 300 18.21 -21.16 -3.19
N GLN A 301 19.07 -20.89 -2.21
CA GLN A 301 20.27 -21.70 -1.93
C GLN A 301 19.92 -23.14 -1.56
N ARG A 302 18.81 -23.35 -0.85
CA ARG A 302 18.33 -24.68 -0.47
C ARG A 302 17.57 -25.38 -1.59
N SER A 303 17.28 -24.72 -2.71
CA SER A 303 16.43 -25.22 -3.79
C SER A 303 15.05 -25.67 -3.28
N GLY A 304 14.41 -24.82 -2.48
CA GLY A 304 13.11 -25.08 -1.85
C GLY A 304 13.18 -25.41 -0.36
N LEU A 305 12.02 -25.70 0.22
CA LEU A 305 11.82 -26.03 1.64
C LEU A 305 11.10 -27.37 1.79
N GLN A 306 11.20 -28.02 2.94
CA GLN A 306 10.27 -29.08 3.32
C GLN A 306 8.82 -28.60 3.25
N SER A 307 7.91 -29.54 3.03
CA SER A 307 6.48 -29.25 3.11
C SER A 307 6.05 -28.94 4.53
N ASP A 308 4.97 -28.16 4.67
CA ASP A 308 4.33 -27.83 5.95
C ASP A 308 3.93 -29.10 6.73
N SER A 309 3.52 -30.17 6.05
CA SER A 309 3.19 -31.45 6.69
C SER A 309 4.41 -32.22 7.22
N SER A 310 5.56 -32.12 6.54
CA SER A 310 6.80 -32.81 6.97
C SER A 310 7.64 -32.02 7.96
N TYR A 311 7.39 -30.72 8.10
CA TYR A 311 7.99 -29.88 9.14
C TYR A 311 6.96 -28.84 9.64
N PRO A 312 6.02 -29.29 10.50
CA PRO A 312 4.88 -28.46 10.94
C PRO A 312 5.29 -27.24 11.77
N TYR A 313 4.48 -26.18 11.66
CA TYR A 313 4.69 -24.95 12.40
C TYR A 313 4.36 -25.09 13.88
N ALA A 314 5.36 -24.89 14.73
CA ALA A 314 5.30 -25.07 16.17
C ALA A 314 5.19 -23.76 16.96
N ARG A 315 5.17 -22.59 16.28
CA ARG A 315 5.06 -21.25 16.91
C ARG A 315 6.16 -20.91 17.91
N ARG A 316 7.31 -21.59 17.82
CA ARG A 316 8.51 -21.33 18.62
C ARG A 316 9.73 -21.78 17.82
N GLN A 317 10.89 -21.20 18.10
CA GLN A 317 12.13 -21.69 17.52
C GLN A 317 12.53 -23.01 18.18
N GLN A 318 12.99 -23.95 17.36
CA GLN A 318 13.45 -25.26 17.75
C GLN A 318 14.81 -25.55 17.09
N THR A 319 15.41 -26.68 17.45
CA THR A 319 16.57 -27.18 16.74
C THR A 319 16.22 -27.49 15.29
N CYS A 320 17.04 -26.99 14.35
CA CYS A 320 16.89 -27.24 12.92
C CYS A 320 16.94 -28.74 12.60
N ARG A 321 15.91 -29.26 11.91
CA ARG A 321 15.80 -30.68 11.50
C ARG A 321 15.48 -30.82 10.01
N LEU A 322 16.52 -30.95 9.20
CA LEU A 322 16.38 -31.02 7.74
C LEU A 322 16.29 -32.46 7.24
N THR A 323 15.37 -32.71 6.31
CA THR A 323 15.25 -33.94 5.52
C THR A 323 15.45 -33.63 4.03
N GLN A 324 15.46 -34.67 3.17
CA GLN A 324 15.74 -34.48 1.74
C GLN A 324 14.56 -33.93 0.92
N SER A 325 13.31 -34.18 1.31
CA SER A 325 12.13 -33.79 0.51
C SER A 325 11.90 -32.28 0.54
N LYS A 326 11.71 -31.67 -0.64
CA LYS A 326 11.54 -30.22 -0.81
C LYS A 326 10.45 -29.88 -1.81
N VAL A 327 9.81 -28.74 -1.60
CA VAL A 327 8.79 -28.10 -2.43
C VAL A 327 9.09 -26.61 -2.57
N GLY A 328 8.51 -25.96 -3.58
CA GLY A 328 8.61 -24.51 -3.75
C GLY A 328 10.02 -24.01 -4.07
N ALA A 329 10.78 -24.79 -4.85
CA ALA A 329 12.04 -24.32 -5.41
C ALA A 329 11.79 -23.07 -6.29
N ILE A 330 12.69 -22.10 -6.17
CA ILE A 330 12.68 -20.87 -6.99
C ILE A 330 13.97 -20.79 -7.78
N SER A 331 13.88 -20.41 -9.05
CA SER A 331 15.06 -20.21 -9.91
C SER A 331 15.82 -18.92 -9.55
N SER A 332 15.08 -17.88 -9.18
CA SER A 332 15.64 -16.61 -8.71
C SER A 332 14.60 -15.78 -7.94
N TYR A 333 15.04 -14.70 -7.30
CA TYR A 333 14.18 -13.68 -6.72
C TYR A 333 14.71 -12.27 -7.05
N GLY A 334 13.89 -11.25 -6.86
CA GLY A 334 14.30 -9.86 -7.07
C GLY A 334 13.64 -8.89 -6.11
N ASN A 335 14.36 -7.80 -5.82
CA ASN A 335 13.92 -6.67 -5.02
C ASN A 335 13.29 -5.60 -5.95
N ILE A 336 12.20 -5.01 -5.50
CA ILE A 336 11.47 -3.94 -6.19
C ILE A 336 11.96 -2.60 -5.65
N GLN A 337 12.19 -1.63 -6.55
CA GLN A 337 12.67 -0.31 -6.16
C GLN A 337 11.88 0.28 -4.99
N GLN A 338 12.58 0.65 -3.92
CA GLN A 338 11.98 1.12 -2.68
C GLN A 338 11.10 2.36 -2.92
N GLY A 339 9.88 2.31 -2.38
CA GLY A 339 8.88 3.37 -2.46
C GLY A 339 8.17 3.51 -3.81
N ASP A 340 8.54 2.72 -4.83
CA ASP A 340 7.92 2.79 -6.16
C ASP A 340 6.69 1.87 -6.25
N GLU A 341 5.51 2.45 -5.95
CA GLU A 341 4.23 1.75 -6.02
C GLU A 341 3.87 1.27 -7.45
N GLU A 342 4.36 1.93 -8.49
CA GLU A 342 4.11 1.54 -9.87
C GLU A 342 4.99 0.35 -10.26
N ALA A 343 6.27 0.35 -9.87
CA ALA A 343 7.14 -0.81 -10.02
C ALA A 343 6.59 -2.01 -9.24
N LEU A 344 6.05 -1.79 -8.04
CA LEU A 344 5.38 -2.81 -7.23
C LEU A 344 4.17 -3.40 -7.95
N LYS A 345 3.31 -2.55 -8.53
CA LYS A 345 2.15 -2.95 -9.33
C LYS A 345 2.56 -3.80 -10.52
N GLN A 346 3.59 -3.37 -11.24
CA GLN A 346 4.12 -4.08 -12.40
C GLN A 346 4.72 -5.43 -12.03
N ALA A 347 5.45 -5.50 -10.91
CA ALA A 347 6.00 -6.73 -10.37
C ALA A 347 4.87 -7.73 -10.06
N LEU A 348 3.82 -7.29 -9.38
CA LEU A 348 2.67 -8.11 -9.03
C LEU A 348 1.95 -8.69 -10.25
N VAL A 349 1.77 -7.89 -11.31
CA VAL A 349 1.16 -8.36 -12.58
C VAL A 349 2.08 -9.33 -13.31
N THR A 350 3.40 -9.13 -13.24
CA THR A 350 4.38 -9.88 -14.03
C THR A 350 4.76 -11.20 -13.37
N TYR A 351 4.94 -11.20 -12.06
CA TYR A 351 5.51 -12.33 -11.32
C TYR A 351 4.48 -13.08 -10.49
N GLY A 352 3.42 -12.44 -10.02
CA GLY A 352 2.46 -13.01 -9.06
C GLY A 352 2.53 -12.30 -7.71
N PRO A 353 1.93 -12.89 -6.65
CA PRO A 353 1.92 -12.32 -5.30
C PRO A 353 3.31 -11.87 -4.79
N ILE A 354 3.37 -10.72 -4.13
CA ILE A 354 4.62 -10.06 -3.71
C ILE A 354 4.74 -10.11 -2.19
N ALA A 355 5.87 -10.58 -1.67
CA ALA A 355 6.20 -10.40 -0.26
C ALA A 355 6.64 -8.95 -0.05
N ALA A 356 6.00 -8.24 0.86
CA ALA A 356 6.32 -6.85 1.15
C ALA A 356 6.30 -6.56 2.65
N ALA A 357 6.65 -5.33 2.99
CA ALA A 357 6.74 -4.86 4.36
C ALA A 357 5.77 -3.72 4.62
N ILE A 358 5.31 -3.56 5.86
CA ILE A 358 4.42 -2.47 6.25
C ILE A 358 4.70 -2.04 7.70
N HIS A 359 4.36 -0.81 8.03
CA HIS A 359 4.30 -0.32 9.40
C HIS A 359 2.96 -0.67 10.05
N THR A 360 3.01 -1.33 11.20
CA THR A 360 1.80 -1.73 11.95
C THR A 360 1.28 -0.56 12.76
N THR A 361 -0.01 -0.23 12.64
CA THR A 361 -0.67 0.82 13.46
C THR A 361 -1.79 0.23 14.31
N SER A 362 -2.34 1.00 15.26
CA SER A 362 -3.55 0.60 15.98
C SER A 362 -4.75 0.42 15.04
N ASP A 363 -4.82 1.22 13.98
CA ASP A 363 -5.80 1.06 12.91
C ASP A 363 -5.67 -0.29 12.18
N LEU A 364 -4.44 -0.72 11.91
CA LEU A 364 -4.21 -2.05 11.33
C LEU A 364 -4.53 -3.15 12.37
N GLN A 365 -4.10 -3.00 13.62
CA GLN A 365 -4.36 -3.97 14.69
C GLN A 365 -5.86 -4.32 14.76
N PHE A 366 -6.74 -3.32 14.69
CA PHE A 366 -8.20 -3.48 14.79
C PHE A 366 -8.93 -3.38 13.45
N TYR A 367 -8.22 -3.45 12.32
CA TYR A 367 -8.87 -3.41 11.02
C TYR A 367 -9.89 -4.55 10.89
N GLY A 368 -11.11 -4.21 10.49
CA GLY A 368 -12.16 -5.21 10.27
C GLY A 368 -13.47 -4.55 9.88
N PRO A 369 -14.32 -5.25 9.10
CA PRO A 369 -15.63 -4.72 8.75
C PRO A 369 -16.51 -4.79 10.00
N GLY A 370 -16.57 -3.74 10.81
CA GLY A 370 -17.48 -3.73 11.95
C GLY A 370 -18.91 -3.92 11.46
N LYS A 371 -19.52 -5.10 11.64
CA LYS A 371 -20.89 -5.57 11.25
C LYS A 371 -21.48 -5.08 9.90
N SER A 372 -20.74 -4.36 9.09
CA SER A 372 -21.22 -3.59 7.95
C SER A 372 -20.60 -4.15 6.69
N THR A 373 -21.47 -4.61 5.79
CA THR A 373 -21.18 -5.14 4.45
C THR A 373 -20.67 -4.07 3.48
N ASN A 374 -20.29 -2.89 3.96
CA ASN A 374 -19.96 -1.76 3.10
C ASN A 374 -18.58 -1.95 2.47
N THR A 375 -18.51 -1.79 1.15
CA THR A 375 -17.36 -2.10 0.28
C THR A 375 -16.18 -1.14 0.45
N GLN A 376 -16.29 -0.14 1.33
CA GLN A 376 -15.35 0.97 1.46
C GLN A 376 -14.20 0.76 2.45
N ASN A 377 -14.02 -0.45 3.00
CA ASN A 377 -13.02 -0.72 4.03
C ASN A 377 -11.58 -0.70 3.47
N ILE A 378 -11.03 0.48 3.15
CA ILE A 378 -9.66 0.70 2.68
C ILE A 378 -8.95 1.55 3.74
N LEU A 379 -7.85 1.01 4.29
CA LEU A 379 -6.97 1.73 5.21
C LEU A 379 -6.34 2.93 4.49
N ASP A 380 -6.77 4.14 4.86
CA ASP A 380 -6.16 5.41 4.45
C ASP A 380 -5.82 6.18 5.73
N ILE A 381 -4.55 6.12 6.14
CA ILE A 381 -4.05 6.61 7.43
C ILE A 381 -3.14 7.81 7.17
N PRO A 382 -3.64 9.06 7.27
CA PRO A 382 -2.82 10.24 7.08
C PRO A 382 -1.58 10.23 7.98
N GLY A 383 -0.41 10.48 7.40
CA GLY A 383 0.85 10.52 8.15
C GLY A 383 1.38 9.16 8.62
N CYS A 384 0.87 8.05 8.09
CA CYS A 384 1.34 6.72 8.49
C CYS A 384 2.87 6.59 8.34
N PRO A 385 3.60 6.20 9.40
CA PRO A 385 5.05 6.05 9.35
C PRO A 385 5.51 5.04 8.29
N LYS A 386 6.73 5.23 7.77
CA LYS A 386 7.33 4.34 6.76
C LYS A 386 8.36 3.37 7.35
N GLN A 387 8.56 3.40 8.68
CA GLN A 387 9.41 2.50 9.45
C GLN A 387 8.72 1.15 9.62
N VAL A 388 8.84 0.29 8.62
CA VAL A 388 8.16 -1.01 8.60
C VAL A 388 8.65 -1.94 9.72
N ASP A 389 7.72 -2.71 10.27
CA ASP A 389 7.95 -3.67 11.37
C ASP A 389 7.26 -5.02 11.15
N HIS A 390 6.43 -5.13 10.10
CA HIS A 390 5.65 -6.31 9.77
C HIS A 390 5.81 -6.72 8.31
N ALA A 391 5.77 -8.02 8.06
CA ALA A 391 5.87 -8.59 6.73
C ALA A 391 4.51 -9.15 6.29
N ILE A 392 4.10 -8.80 5.07
CA ILE A 392 2.79 -9.14 4.49
C ILE A 392 2.96 -9.66 3.05
N THR A 393 1.89 -10.20 2.46
CA THR A 393 1.89 -10.57 1.04
C THR A 393 0.84 -9.75 0.29
N ILE A 394 1.26 -8.96 -0.70
CA ILE A 394 0.35 -8.28 -1.61
C ILE A 394 -0.12 -9.28 -2.66
N VAL A 395 -1.43 -9.50 -2.72
CA VAL A 395 -2.06 -10.51 -3.59
C VAL A 395 -2.94 -9.91 -4.67
N GLY A 396 -3.06 -8.59 -4.71
CA GLY A 396 -3.91 -7.91 -5.68
C GLY A 396 -3.92 -6.40 -5.54
N TYR A 397 -4.64 -5.75 -6.43
CA TYR A 397 -4.97 -4.34 -6.36
C TYR A 397 -6.28 -4.08 -7.10
N GLY A 398 -6.91 -2.97 -6.77
CA GLY A 398 -8.09 -2.49 -7.49
C GLY A 398 -8.36 -1.03 -7.18
N THR A 399 -9.60 -0.66 -7.44
CA THR A 399 -10.15 0.67 -7.18
C THR A 399 -11.60 0.48 -6.74
N ASP A 400 -11.96 0.95 -5.54
CA ASP A 400 -13.34 0.98 -5.06
C ASP A 400 -13.80 2.44 -4.95
N ASN A 401 -14.89 2.81 -5.63
CA ASN A 401 -15.45 4.17 -5.60
C ASN A 401 -14.40 5.28 -5.84
N GLY A 402 -13.53 5.08 -6.83
CA GLY A 402 -12.45 6.02 -7.18
C GLY A 402 -11.24 6.00 -6.24
N ARG A 403 -11.18 5.09 -5.26
CA ARG A 403 -10.04 4.93 -4.35
C ARG A 403 -9.24 3.68 -4.67
N ASP A 404 -8.00 3.89 -5.05
CA ASP A 404 -7.04 2.84 -5.34
C ASP A 404 -6.63 2.09 -4.07
N TYR A 405 -6.56 0.77 -4.14
CA TYR A 405 -6.10 -0.06 -3.03
C TYR A 405 -5.14 -1.17 -3.45
N TRP A 406 -4.30 -1.59 -2.51
CA TRP A 406 -3.63 -2.89 -2.46
C TRP A 406 -4.50 -3.88 -1.70
N LEU A 407 -4.66 -5.10 -2.24
CA LEU A 407 -5.26 -6.23 -1.52
C LEU A 407 -4.14 -7.04 -0.90
N VAL A 408 -4.18 -7.18 0.43
CA VAL A 408 -3.06 -7.69 1.22
C VAL A 408 -3.52 -8.87 2.06
N ARG A 409 -2.72 -9.93 2.04
CA ARG A 409 -2.83 -11.11 2.88
C ARG A 409 -2.00 -10.93 4.15
N ASN A 410 -2.58 -11.23 5.30
CA ASN A 410 -1.92 -11.20 6.60
C ASN A 410 -1.70 -12.62 7.18
N SER A 411 -1.03 -12.71 8.32
CA SER A 411 -0.66 -13.95 9.02
C SER A 411 -1.17 -14.02 10.46
N TRP A 412 -2.27 -13.32 10.76
CA TRP A 412 -2.89 -13.24 12.09
C TRP A 412 -4.17 -14.08 12.24
N GLY A 413 -4.38 -15.04 11.34
CA GLY A 413 -5.57 -15.90 11.30
C GLY A 413 -6.75 -15.29 10.56
N SER A 414 -7.72 -16.15 10.20
CA SER A 414 -8.89 -15.76 9.40
C SER A 414 -9.89 -14.90 10.16
N ASN A 415 -9.90 -14.96 11.50
CA ASN A 415 -10.80 -14.16 12.33
C ASN A 415 -10.39 -12.68 12.41
N TRP A 416 -9.20 -12.32 11.90
CA TRP A 416 -8.73 -10.95 11.83
C TRP A 416 -9.03 -10.34 10.46
N GLY A 417 -9.38 -9.05 10.42
CA GLY A 417 -9.56 -8.32 9.16
C GLY A 417 -10.76 -8.78 8.32
N LEU A 418 -10.57 -8.83 7.02
CA LEU A 418 -11.49 -9.38 6.02
C LEU A 418 -11.10 -10.83 5.73
N ASP A 419 -11.50 -11.76 6.60
CA ASP A 419 -11.14 -13.18 6.50
C ASP A 419 -9.62 -13.40 6.39
N GLY A 420 -8.83 -12.66 7.16
CA GLY A 420 -7.35 -12.67 7.13
C GLY A 420 -6.70 -11.72 6.12
N TYR A 421 -7.50 -10.97 5.35
CA TYR A 421 -7.03 -9.97 4.39
C TYR A 421 -7.34 -8.54 4.84
N PHE A 422 -6.71 -7.58 4.19
CA PHE A 422 -7.07 -6.17 4.30
C PHE A 422 -6.84 -5.42 3.00
N LYS A 423 -7.49 -4.26 2.89
CA LYS A 423 -7.22 -3.30 1.82
C LYS A 423 -6.54 -2.07 2.40
N ILE A 424 -5.53 -1.57 1.72
CA ILE A 424 -4.82 -0.34 2.10
C ILE A 424 -4.64 0.55 0.88
N ALA A 425 -4.69 1.86 1.08
CA ALA A 425 -4.68 2.82 0.01
C ALA A 425 -3.39 2.70 -0.81
N ARG A 426 -3.56 2.65 -2.13
CA ARG A 426 -2.49 2.61 -3.13
C ARG A 426 -2.39 3.98 -3.79
N ASN A 427 -1.19 4.33 -4.28
CA ASN A 427 -0.88 5.64 -4.86
C ASN A 427 -1.09 6.79 -3.85
N LYS A 428 -0.72 6.53 -2.59
CA LYS A 428 -0.90 7.45 -1.46
C LYS A 428 0.42 7.64 -0.72
N ASN A 429 1.44 8.09 -1.45
CA ASN A 429 2.76 8.41 -0.92
C ASN A 429 3.40 7.23 -0.15
N ASN A 430 3.33 6.01 -0.71
CA ASN A 430 3.84 4.81 -0.06
C ASN A 430 3.23 4.64 1.34
N MET A 431 1.89 4.54 1.37
CA MET A 431 1.08 4.44 2.59
C MET A 431 1.64 3.36 3.53
N CYS A 432 1.96 3.75 4.75
CA CYS A 432 2.56 2.89 5.79
C CYS A 432 3.85 2.16 5.36
N GLY A 433 4.56 2.66 4.35
CA GLY A 433 5.78 2.02 3.84
C GLY A 433 5.54 0.74 3.04
N ILE A 434 4.32 0.49 2.54
CA ILE A 434 3.97 -0.77 1.86
C ILE A 434 4.85 -1.14 0.65
N ALA A 435 5.41 -0.14 -0.03
CA ALA A 435 6.34 -0.28 -1.14
C ALA A 435 7.81 -0.08 -0.73
N THR A 436 8.12 0.10 0.56
CA THR A 436 9.50 0.30 1.04
C THR A 436 10.36 -0.94 0.81
N TYR A 437 9.82 -2.13 1.07
CA TYR A 437 10.47 -3.39 0.70
C TYR A 437 9.46 -4.29 0.00
N GLY A 438 9.76 -4.67 -1.24
CA GLY A 438 8.95 -5.61 -2.02
C GLY A 438 9.86 -6.61 -2.73
N TYR A 439 9.49 -7.88 -2.68
CA TYR A 439 10.27 -8.97 -3.27
C TYR A 439 9.35 -9.92 -4.05
N TYR A 440 9.79 -10.28 -5.26
CA TYR A 440 9.13 -11.26 -6.12
C TYR A 440 9.99 -12.51 -6.29
N SER A 441 9.34 -13.64 -6.58
CA SER A 441 10.00 -14.89 -6.95
C SER A 441 9.83 -15.22 -8.44
N VAL A 442 10.80 -15.98 -8.97
CA VAL A 442 10.74 -16.59 -10.29
C VAL A 442 10.72 -18.10 -10.09
N ILE A 443 9.54 -18.70 -10.27
CA ILE A 443 9.30 -20.15 -10.24
C ILE A 443 9.84 -20.81 -11.51
#